data_AF-A0A6L9VYY9-F1
#
_entry.id   AF-A0A6L9VYY9-F1
#
_cell.length_a   1.000
_cell.length_b   1.000
_cell.length_c   1.000
_cell.angle_alpha   90.00
_cell.angle_beta   90.00
_cell.angle_gamma   90.00
#
_symmetry.space_group_name_H-M   'P 1'
#
loop_
_entity.id
_entity.type
_entity.pdbx_description
1 polymer ?
#
loop_
_entity_poly.entity_id
_entity_poly.type
_entity_poly.pdbx_seq_one_letter_code
_entity_poly.pdbx_strand_id
1 'polypeptide(L)'
;MTAPLRATAAVRTGVPGRYAKQLVSHLGRKVEFSSQAGTSTAAFFEHGTGSIVVGDGVLTLVAESGTPEGLARVQHVLGDHLQRFGQRDGLVVSWSAAQAGPTAV
;
A
#
# COMPACT_ATOMS: atom_id res chain seq x y z
N MET A 1 12.67 -8.76 -20.49
CA MET A 1 11.42 -8.59 -19.72
C MET A 1 11.83 -8.03 -18.37
N THR A 2 11.52 -6.76 -18.09
CA THR A 2 11.89 -6.13 -16.80
C THR A 2 10.97 -6.69 -15.72
N ALA A 3 11.53 -7.25 -14.65
CA ALA A 3 10.75 -7.69 -13.50
C ALA A 3 10.06 -6.48 -12.86
N PRO A 4 8.79 -6.60 -12.41
CA PRO A 4 8.12 -5.52 -11.73
C PRO A 4 8.90 -5.16 -10.45
N LEU A 5 8.92 -3.89 -10.07
CA LEU A 5 9.46 -3.43 -8.80
C LEU A 5 8.38 -3.55 -7.72
N ARG A 6 8.81 -3.84 -6.49
CA ARG A 6 7.98 -3.97 -5.31
C ARG A 6 8.63 -3.29 -4.12
N ALA A 7 7.84 -2.55 -3.35
CA ALA A 7 8.22 -1.94 -2.09
C ALA A 7 7.14 -2.20 -1.03
N THR A 8 7.53 -2.26 0.24
CA THR A 8 6.60 -2.51 1.35
C THR A 8 6.85 -1.54 2.49
N ALA A 9 5.80 -1.06 3.14
CA ALA A 9 5.91 -0.25 4.34
C ALA A 9 5.15 -0.90 5.49
N ALA A 10 5.83 -1.15 6.61
CA ALA A 10 5.22 -1.69 7.81
C ALA A 10 5.01 -0.56 8.82
N VAL A 11 3.75 -0.26 9.14
CA VAL A 11 3.36 0.83 10.05
C VAL A 11 2.78 0.23 11.31
N ARG A 12 3.48 0.37 12.43
CA ARG A 12 2.99 -0.08 13.73
C ARG A 12 1.86 0.83 14.19
N THR A 13 0.72 0.24 14.52
CA THR A 13 -0.47 0.98 14.94
C THR A 13 -1.34 0.11 15.83
N GLY A 14 -1.99 0.71 16.83
CA GLY A 14 -2.91 -0.02 17.71
C GLY A 14 -4.21 -0.42 17.03
N VAL A 15 -4.55 0.15 15.87
CA VAL A 15 -5.83 -0.07 15.17
C VAL A 15 -5.64 -0.27 13.65
N PRO A 16 -4.85 -1.27 13.19
CA PRO A 16 -4.52 -1.42 11.77
C PRO A 16 -5.75 -1.66 10.89
N GLY A 17 -6.73 -2.43 11.38
CA GLY A 17 -7.98 -2.67 10.66
C GLY A 17 -8.83 -1.42 10.45
N ARG A 18 -8.73 -0.41 11.33
CA ARG A 18 -9.44 0.87 11.18
C ARG A 18 -8.85 1.68 10.04
N TYR A 19 -7.53 1.84 10.00
CA TYR A 19 -6.85 2.58 8.94
C TYR A 19 -6.96 1.89 7.58
N ALA A 20 -6.90 0.56 7.54
CA ALA A 20 -7.13 -0.19 6.31
C ALA A 20 -8.52 0.09 5.72
N LYS A 21 -9.57 0.03 6.55
CA LYS A 21 -10.94 0.38 6.12
C LYS A 21 -11.04 1.83 5.65
N GLN A 22 -10.36 2.77 6.30
CA GLN A 22 -10.34 4.17 5.86
C GLN A 22 -9.68 4.34 4.49
N LEU A 23 -8.53 3.70 4.27
CA LEU A 23 -7.86 3.71 2.97
C LEU A 23 -8.73 3.11 1.88
N VAL A 24 -9.29 1.90 2.11
CA VAL A 24 -10.16 1.21 1.16
C VAL A 24 -11.41 2.03 0.86
N SER A 25 -12.06 2.62 1.87
CA SER A 25 -13.27 3.44 1.65
C SER A 25 -12.97 4.76 0.95
N HIS A 26 -11.82 5.37 1.23
CA HIS A 26 -11.45 6.65 0.61
C HIS A 26 -10.99 6.47 -0.84
N LEU A 27 -10.02 5.57 -1.05
CA LEU A 27 -9.45 5.27 -2.35
C LEU A 27 -10.43 4.47 -3.22
N GLY A 28 -11.33 3.70 -2.61
CA GLY A 28 -12.47 3.00 -3.23
C GLY A 28 -13.37 3.89 -4.09
N ARG A 29 -13.34 5.21 -3.88
CA ARG A 29 -14.07 6.18 -4.72
C ARG A 29 -13.42 6.39 -6.08
N LYS A 30 -12.12 6.14 -6.19
CA LYS A 30 -11.32 6.35 -7.41
C LYS A 30 -10.74 5.06 -7.97
N VAL A 31 -10.57 4.05 -7.14
CA VAL A 31 -9.88 2.80 -7.47
C VAL A 31 -10.66 1.63 -6.91
N GLU A 32 -10.80 0.56 -7.69
CA GLU A 32 -11.43 -0.68 -7.23
C GLU A 32 -10.49 -1.45 -6.29
N PHE A 33 -10.98 -1.76 -5.09
CA PHE A 33 -10.28 -2.62 -4.13
C PHE A 33 -10.91 -4.01 -4.10
N SER A 34 -10.07 -5.03 -4.22
CA SER A 34 -10.43 -6.42 -3.95
C SER A 34 -9.90 -6.84 -2.58
N SER A 35 -10.79 -7.22 -1.67
CA SER A 35 -10.42 -7.74 -0.35
C SER A 35 -10.43 -9.26 -0.35
N GLN A 36 -9.28 -9.89 -0.12
CA GLN A 36 -9.13 -11.35 0.02
C GLN A 36 -8.35 -11.67 1.29
N ALA A 37 -8.91 -12.51 2.16
CA ALA A 37 -8.26 -13.05 3.38
C ALA A 37 -7.56 -11.99 4.27
N GLY A 38 -8.16 -10.81 4.44
CA GLY A 38 -7.59 -9.72 5.26
C GLY A 38 -6.57 -8.83 4.54
N THR A 39 -6.34 -9.08 3.26
CA THR A 39 -5.55 -8.22 2.36
C THR A 39 -6.48 -7.50 1.40
N SER A 40 -6.34 -6.18 1.27
CA SER A 40 -7.07 -5.37 0.29
C SER A 40 -6.11 -4.87 -0.79
N THR A 41 -6.31 -5.30 -2.02
CA THR A 41 -5.45 -4.96 -3.17
C THR A 41 -6.22 -4.11 -4.18
N ALA A 42 -5.57 -3.08 -4.71
CA ALA A 42 -6.12 -2.14 -5.66
C ALA A 42 -5.15 -1.83 -6.79
N ALA A 43 -5.67 -1.72 -8.01
CA ALA A 43 -4.88 -1.34 -9.19
C ALA A 43 -4.95 0.18 -9.41
N PHE A 44 -3.85 0.89 -9.19
CA PHE A 44 -3.71 2.34 -9.38
C PHE A 44 -3.52 2.71 -10.86
N PHE A 45 -4.46 2.31 -11.72
CA PHE A 45 -4.45 2.58 -13.17
C PHE A 45 -3.08 2.31 -13.80
N GLU A 46 -2.48 3.31 -14.46
CA GLU A 46 -1.18 3.20 -15.14
C GLU A 46 0.03 3.22 -14.20
N HIS A 47 -0.17 3.41 -12.89
CA HIS A 47 0.93 3.56 -11.94
C HIS A 47 1.38 2.25 -11.31
N GLY A 48 0.51 1.25 -11.23
CA GLY A 48 0.83 -0.05 -10.63
C GLY A 48 -0.25 -0.55 -9.68
N THR A 49 0.13 -1.41 -8.75
CA THR A 49 -0.77 -2.07 -7.80
C THR A 49 -0.37 -1.71 -6.37
N GLY A 50 -1.35 -1.49 -5.51
CA GLY A 50 -1.12 -1.29 -4.09
C GLY A 50 -1.96 -2.26 -3.26
N SER A 51 -1.34 -2.93 -2.30
CA SER A 51 -2.00 -3.83 -1.37
C SER A 51 -1.87 -3.36 0.07
N ILE A 52 -2.88 -3.64 0.87
CA ILE A 52 -2.99 -3.28 2.26
C ILE A 52 -3.25 -4.57 3.03
N VAL A 53 -2.29 -5.00 3.83
CA VAL A 53 -2.37 -6.20 4.65
C VAL A 53 -2.54 -5.77 6.09
N VAL A 54 -3.66 -6.21 6.70
CA VAL A 54 -3.91 -5.97 8.12
C VAL A 54 -3.27 -7.10 8.91
N GLY A 55 -2.19 -6.79 9.61
CA GLY A 55 -1.56 -7.67 10.59
C GLY A 55 -2.03 -7.36 12.02
N ASP A 56 -1.49 -8.11 12.97
CA ASP A 56 -1.70 -7.87 14.39
C ASP A 56 -0.81 -6.72 14.89
N GLY A 57 -1.42 -5.59 15.25
CA GLY A 57 -0.70 -4.38 15.67
C GLY A 57 0.16 -3.68 14.58
N VAL A 58 0.09 -4.14 13.33
CA VAL A 58 0.84 -3.58 12.20
C VAL A 58 -0.01 -3.54 10.95
N LEU A 59 0.05 -2.41 10.24
CA LEU A 59 -0.53 -2.25 8.92
C LEU A 59 0.58 -2.28 7.89
N THR A 60 0.57 -3.28 7.01
CA THR A 60 1.58 -3.43 5.97
C THR A 60 1.00 -2.95 4.64
N LEU A 61 1.64 -1.94 4.06
CA LEU A 61 1.37 -1.46 2.72
C LEU A 61 2.34 -2.13 1.75
N VAL A 62 1.87 -2.50 0.58
CA VAL A 62 2.65 -3.06 -0.51
C VAL A 62 2.39 -2.20 -1.74
N ALA A 63 3.44 -1.81 -2.44
CA ALA A 63 3.38 -1.10 -3.70
C ALA A 63 4.14 -1.92 -4.75
N GLU A 64 3.56 -2.07 -5.92
CA GLU A 64 4.12 -2.82 -7.04
C GLU A 64 3.94 -2.02 -8.32
N SER A 65 4.95 -1.99 -9.19
CA SER A 65 4.85 -1.31 -10.48
C SER A 65 5.89 -1.83 -11.46
N GLY A 66 5.60 -1.73 -12.76
CA GLY A 66 6.58 -2.03 -13.81
C GLY A 66 7.68 -0.97 -13.94
N THR A 67 7.52 0.21 -13.36
CA THR A 67 8.48 1.32 -13.45
C THR A 67 8.77 1.95 -12.08
N PRO A 68 9.98 2.50 -11.87
CA PRO A 68 10.32 3.23 -10.65
C PRO A 68 9.36 4.41 -10.38
N GLU A 69 8.93 5.11 -11.43
CA GLU A 69 8.05 6.28 -11.33
C GLU A 69 6.66 5.88 -10.86
N GLY A 70 6.11 4.79 -11.43
CA GLY A 70 4.83 4.24 -11.00
C GLY A 70 4.88 3.75 -9.56
N LEU A 71 5.96 3.06 -9.19
CA LEU A 71 6.18 2.59 -7.82
C LEU A 71 6.23 3.77 -6.84
N ALA A 72 7.00 4.81 -7.14
CA ALA A 72 7.08 6.00 -6.31
C ALA A 72 5.71 6.68 -6.14
N ARG A 73 4.88 6.68 -7.19
CA ARG A 73 3.54 7.24 -7.14
C ARG A 73 2.59 6.45 -6.24
N VAL A 74 2.58 5.12 -6.35
CA VAL A 74 1.78 4.25 -5.47
C VAL A 74 2.22 4.41 -4.01
N GLN A 75 3.54 4.40 -3.77
CA GLN A 75 4.12 4.65 -2.44
C GLN A 75 3.68 5.99 -1.85
N HIS A 76 3.72 7.04 -2.66
CA HIS A 76 3.33 8.38 -2.25
C HIS A 76 1.84 8.44 -1.91
N VAL A 77 0.96 7.89 -2.78
CA VAL A 77 -0.49 7.90 -2.52
C VAL A 77 -0.83 7.11 -1.26
N LEU A 78 -0.37 5.87 -1.13
CA LEU A 78 -0.68 5.06 0.06
C LEU A 78 -0.08 5.67 1.34
N GLY A 79 1.17 6.13 1.26
CA GLY A 79 1.89 6.70 2.40
C GLY A 79 1.28 8.01 2.90
N ASP A 80 1.06 8.97 2.01
CA ASP A 80 0.52 10.29 2.35
C ASP A 80 -0.89 10.18 2.95
N HIS A 81 -1.75 9.31 2.41
CA HIS A 81 -3.08 9.09 2.98
C HIS A 81 -3.02 8.45 4.36
N LEU A 82 -2.17 7.44 4.56
CA LEU A 82 -2.05 6.79 5.86
C LEU A 82 -1.47 7.74 6.92
N GLN A 83 -0.45 8.53 6.57
CA GLN A 83 0.11 9.54 7.48
C GLN A 83 -0.91 10.63 7.81
N ARG A 84 -1.72 11.08 6.84
CA ARG A 84 -2.80 12.05 7.09
C ARG A 84 -3.89 11.47 8.00
N PHE A 85 -4.30 10.23 7.78
CA PHE A 85 -5.29 9.58 8.64
C PHE A 85 -4.75 9.35 10.06
N GLY A 86 -3.49 8.95 10.16
CA GLY A 86 -2.79 8.72 11.42
C GLY A 86 -2.08 9.93 11.99
N GLN A 87 -2.31 11.14 11.46
CA GLN A 87 -1.59 12.35 11.89
C GLN A 87 -1.81 12.62 13.38
N ARG A 88 -3.03 12.36 13.86
CA ARG A 88 -3.39 12.48 15.28
C ARG A 88 -2.69 11.45 16.16
N ASP A 89 -2.37 10.29 15.59
CA ASP A 89 -1.76 9.15 16.27
C ASP A 89 -0.24 9.09 16.02
N GLY A 90 0.33 10.07 15.30
CA GLY A 90 1.76 10.13 14.98
C GLY A 90 2.24 9.03 14.05
N LEU A 91 1.40 8.48 13.17
CA LEU A 91 1.81 7.41 12.27
C LEU A 91 2.88 7.88 11.28
N VAL A 92 3.96 7.10 11.19
CA VAL A 92 5.03 7.31 10.22
C VAL A 92 5.08 6.12 9.25
N VAL A 93 5.07 6.42 7.96
CA VAL A 93 5.20 5.42 6.90
C VAL A 93 6.65 5.40 6.47
N SER A 94 7.30 4.24 6.57
CA SER A 94 8.64 4.01 6.03
C SER A 94 8.59 2.86 5.04
N TRP A 95 8.91 3.16 3.78
CA TRP A 95 8.98 2.19 2.71
C TRP A 95 10.33 1.48 2.70
N SER A 96 10.31 0.18 2.42
CA SER A 96 11.50 -0.61 2.14
C SER A 96 12.10 -0.23 0.79
N ALA A 97 13.37 -0.56 0.59
CA ALA A 97 14.00 -0.42 -0.72
C ALA A 97 13.18 -1.16 -1.79
N ALA A 98 12.98 -0.49 -2.93
CA ALA A 98 12.38 -1.10 -4.10
C ALA A 98 13.24 -2.28 -4.55
N GLN A 99 12.60 -3.43 -4.72
CA GLN A 99 13.26 -4.66 -5.10
C GLN A 99 12.47 -5.34 -6.22
N ALA A 100 13.14 -6.16 -7.02
CA ALA A 100 12.45 -6.90 -8.07
C ALA A 100 11.41 -7.82 -7.41
N GLY A 101 10.14 -7.58 -7.73
CA GLY A 101 9.03 -8.44 -7.35
C GLY A 101 9.23 -9.84 -7.94
N PRO A 102 8.61 -10.87 -7.32
CA PRO A 102 8.73 -12.23 -7.82
C PRO A 102 8.26 -12.26 -9.27
N THR A 103 9.16 -12.66 -10.17
CA THR A 103 8.74 -13.08 -11.51
C THR A 103 7.92 -14.34 -11.29
N ALA A 104 6.60 -14.24 -11.41
CA ALA A 104 5.76 -15.42 -11.52
C ALA A 104 6.21 -16.13 -12.80
N VAL A 105 6.92 -17.25 -12.63
CA VAL A 105 7.38 -18.17 -13.67
C VAL A 105 6.22 -19.02 -14.16
#